data_AF-A0A956HYN3-F1
#
_entry.id   AF-A0A956HYN3-F1
#
_cell.length_a   1.000
_cell.length_b   1.000
_cell.length_c   1.000
_cell.angle_alpha   90.00
_cell.angle_beta   90.00
_cell.angle_gamma   90.00
#
_symmetry.space_group_name_H-M   'P 1'
#
loop_
_entity.id
_entity.type
_entity.pdbx_description
1 polymer ?
#
loop_
_entity_poly.entity_id
_entity_poly.type
_entity_poly.pdbx_seq_one_letter_code
_entity_poly.pdbx_strand_id
1 'polypeptide(L)'
;MMRQSNVRWCVWGLVWAIGCGASPAPKDATRAEAPGAEALPAEVTITVLGTNDLHGHAMEASYFAGFVDRLREVRRGNGAVLIFDGGDLFQGTLESNLAEGKAIIAAYNAIGYTASTIGNHEFDYGPVGPATTPRTPADDPRGALKARLAEARFPFVSANLVSKVTGHAFDWPNLEPSTTVNAAGVRVGVVGLATADTPRTTLATNVTDLAVGDAVEATRREAERMRASGATLVLGVGHMGGKCGENDVADDISSCAPGEEAFRLLDALPPGTLDGFIGGHTHQFVAHNVAGVPMIESGAMGRAFGRIDFRVERATGRILERRVFPPQLICLPDSDPCEPGEYEGATIVPNASVRAAIAPYLDAAEVKQHEPLGVMVEGTFGQAGDRETALGNLLADLILTARPRADLAVMNGGGIRAPLPEGPLTYGRFFQVFPFDNRFATLEVSGAELEALVLHDLRSGHGIASFAGVSV
;
A
#
# COMPACT_ATOMS: atom_id res chain seq x y z
N MET A 1 -11.13 -59.46 -10.96
CA MET A 1 -11.32 -58.75 -12.25
C MET A 1 -10.52 -57.47 -12.17
N MET A 2 -9.31 -57.46 -12.76
CA MET A 2 -8.96 -56.70 -13.99
C MET A 2 -9.06 -55.18 -13.79
N ARG A 3 -8.07 -54.34 -14.12
CA ARG A 3 -6.66 -54.51 -14.54
C ARG A 3 -6.07 -53.09 -14.53
N GLN A 4 -4.84 -52.95 -14.04
CA GLN A 4 -4.01 -51.75 -14.22
C GLN A 4 -3.54 -51.63 -15.67
N SER A 5 -3.49 -50.41 -16.20
CA SER A 5 -2.95 -50.08 -17.52
C SER A 5 -1.49 -49.59 -17.40
N ASN A 6 -0.55 -50.41 -17.87
CA ASN A 6 0.83 -50.02 -18.19
C ASN A 6 0.93 -49.78 -19.70
N VAL A 7 1.48 -48.64 -20.12
CA VAL A 7 1.84 -48.38 -21.52
C VAL A 7 3.37 -48.47 -21.65
N ARG A 8 3.82 -49.44 -22.46
CA ARG A 8 5.19 -49.57 -22.98
C ARG A 8 5.19 -49.02 -24.41
N TRP A 9 6.18 -48.22 -24.77
CA TRP A 9 6.49 -47.90 -26.17
C TRP A 9 7.72 -48.68 -26.63
N CYS A 10 7.56 -49.39 -27.75
CA CYS A 10 8.60 -50.15 -28.43
C CYS A 10 9.41 -49.25 -29.38
N VAL A 11 10.71 -49.55 -29.43
CA VAL A 11 11.71 -49.03 -30.37
C VAL A 11 11.54 -49.71 -31.74
N TRP A 12 11.63 -48.94 -32.82
CA TRP A 12 11.92 -49.45 -34.17
C TRP A 12 13.09 -48.65 -34.75
N GLY A 13 14.19 -49.35 -35.06
CA GLY A 13 15.33 -48.83 -35.79
C GLY A 13 15.14 -48.99 -37.29
N LEU A 14 15.71 -48.05 -38.06
CA LEU A 14 15.98 -48.22 -39.47
C LEU A 14 17.41 -47.76 -39.77
N VAL A 15 18.18 -48.67 -40.35
CA VAL A 15 19.55 -48.49 -40.83
C VAL A 15 19.49 -47.97 -42.26
N TRP A 16 20.27 -46.94 -42.59
CA TRP A 16 20.73 -46.67 -43.96
C TRP A 16 22.20 -46.27 -43.94
N ALA A 17 23.00 -47.02 -44.70
CA ALA A 17 24.42 -46.80 -44.93
C ALA A 17 24.63 -46.26 -46.35
N ILE A 18 25.27 -45.10 -46.46
CA ILE A 18 25.90 -44.52 -47.67
C ILE A 18 27.04 -43.67 -47.07
N GLY A 19 28.34 -43.90 -47.27
CA GLY A 19 29.09 -44.05 -48.52
C GLY A 19 30.21 -42.98 -48.46
N CYS A 20 31.46 -43.41 -48.38
CA CYS A 20 32.64 -42.54 -48.18
C CYS A 20 32.86 -41.56 -49.34
N GLY A 21 33.09 -40.29 -49.01
CA GLY A 21 33.71 -39.29 -49.87
C GLY A 21 34.55 -38.34 -49.03
N ALA A 22 35.88 -38.47 -49.11
CA ALA A 22 36.82 -37.61 -48.41
C ALA A 22 36.91 -36.23 -49.09
N SER A 23 36.75 -35.16 -48.32
CA SER A 23 37.13 -33.79 -48.69
C SER A 23 38.11 -33.24 -47.65
N PRO A 24 39.15 -32.48 -48.04
CA PRO A 24 40.23 -32.10 -47.13
C PRO A 24 39.77 -31.04 -46.14
N ALA A 25 40.24 -31.16 -44.89
CA ALA A 25 40.01 -30.20 -43.83
C ALA A 25 40.71 -28.85 -44.15
N PRO A 26 40.01 -27.70 -44.05
CA PRO A 26 40.68 -26.42 -43.98
C PRO A 26 41.37 -26.30 -42.62
N LYS A 27 42.69 -26.13 -42.66
CA LYS A 27 43.52 -25.71 -41.53
C LYS A 27 43.21 -24.25 -41.19
N ASP A 28 43.31 -23.95 -39.90
CA ASP A 28 43.38 -22.62 -39.31
C ASP A 28 42.15 -21.71 -39.46
N ALA A 29 41.10 -22.03 -38.69
CA ALA A 29 40.22 -21.00 -38.14
C ALA A 29 40.74 -20.64 -36.75
N THR A 30 41.43 -19.49 -36.66
CA THR A 30 41.70 -18.83 -35.38
C THR A 30 40.40 -18.70 -34.61
N ARG A 31 40.33 -19.33 -33.44
CA ARG A 31 39.24 -19.17 -32.49
C ARG A 31 39.27 -17.71 -32.04
N ALA A 32 38.42 -16.88 -32.62
CA ALA A 32 38.17 -15.54 -32.10
C ALA A 32 37.75 -15.71 -30.63
N GLU A 33 38.53 -15.12 -29.72
CA GLU A 33 38.12 -14.99 -28.32
C GLU A 33 36.75 -14.32 -28.31
N ALA A 34 35.79 -14.97 -27.65
CA ALA A 34 34.55 -14.31 -27.30
C ALA A 34 34.90 -13.03 -26.56
N PRO A 35 34.28 -11.87 -26.87
CA PRO A 35 34.53 -10.64 -26.13
C PRO A 35 34.36 -10.95 -24.65
N GLY A 36 35.44 -10.75 -23.87
CA GLY A 36 35.47 -11.07 -22.46
C GLY A 36 34.28 -10.42 -21.78
N ALA A 37 33.50 -11.21 -21.03
CA ALA A 37 32.43 -10.69 -20.21
C ALA A 37 33.04 -9.59 -19.31
N GLU A 38 32.61 -8.36 -19.53
CA GLU A 38 33.05 -7.21 -18.75
C GLU A 38 32.85 -7.54 -17.27
N ALA A 39 33.91 -7.44 -16.47
CA ALA A 39 33.83 -7.77 -15.06
C ALA A 39 32.81 -6.83 -14.40
N LEU A 40 31.80 -7.41 -13.72
CA LEU A 40 30.79 -6.62 -13.03
C LEU A 40 31.46 -5.66 -12.04
N PRO A 41 30.96 -4.43 -11.88
CA PRO A 41 31.50 -3.48 -10.91
C PRO A 41 31.53 -4.08 -9.50
N ALA A 42 32.59 -3.77 -8.74
CA ALA A 42 32.80 -4.29 -7.39
C ALA A 42 31.72 -3.86 -6.39
N GLU A 43 31.06 -2.73 -6.68
CA GLU A 43 29.96 -2.18 -5.90
C GLU A 43 28.69 -2.12 -6.75
N VAL A 44 27.54 -2.20 -6.08
CA VAL A 44 26.22 -2.12 -6.71
C VAL A 44 25.32 -1.19 -5.91
N THR A 45 24.44 -0.46 -6.59
CA THR A 45 23.42 0.38 -5.90
C THR A 45 22.07 -0.31 -5.92
N ILE A 46 21.52 -0.58 -4.75
CA ILE A 46 20.13 -1.01 -4.57
C ILE A 46 19.33 0.24 -4.19
N THR A 47 18.52 0.74 -5.12
CA THR A 47 17.61 1.85 -4.89
C THR A 47 16.29 1.27 -4.40
N VAL A 48 15.88 1.69 -3.21
CA VAL A 48 14.61 1.32 -2.57
C VAL A 48 13.68 2.51 -2.66
N LEU A 49 12.50 2.31 -3.24
CA LEU A 49 11.43 3.29 -3.31
C LEU A 49 10.29 2.87 -2.38
N GLY A 50 9.73 3.83 -1.66
CA GLY A 50 8.60 3.63 -0.77
C GLY A 50 7.44 4.52 -1.15
N THR A 51 6.27 3.93 -1.32
CA THR A 51 4.97 4.62 -1.29
C THR A 51 4.17 4.10 -0.09
N ASN A 52 3.07 4.75 0.22
CA ASN A 52 2.13 4.36 1.26
C ASN A 52 0.84 5.15 1.08
N ASP A 53 -0.25 4.64 1.65
CA ASP A 53 -1.53 5.34 1.77
C ASP A 53 -2.00 5.88 0.41
N LEU A 54 -1.90 5.04 -0.63
CA LEU A 54 -2.31 5.43 -1.98
C LEU A 54 -3.80 5.74 -2.02
N HIS A 55 -4.62 5.09 -1.20
CA HIS A 55 -6.04 5.39 -1.05
C HIS A 55 -6.82 5.41 -2.36
N GLY A 56 -6.53 4.48 -3.28
CA GLY A 56 -7.24 4.37 -4.54
C GLY A 56 -6.81 5.34 -5.65
N HIS A 57 -5.82 6.22 -5.41
CA HIS A 57 -5.31 7.19 -6.38
C HIS A 57 -4.55 6.55 -7.56
N ALA A 58 -5.31 5.90 -8.45
CA ALA A 58 -4.80 5.06 -9.52
C ALA A 58 -4.05 5.85 -10.60
N MET A 59 -4.50 7.10 -10.87
CA MET A 59 -3.87 7.97 -11.86
C MET A 59 -2.46 8.39 -11.43
N GLU A 60 -2.29 8.73 -10.16
CA GLU A 60 -1.03 9.11 -9.54
C GLU A 60 0.00 7.97 -9.64
N ALA A 61 -0.43 6.72 -9.48
CA ALA A 61 0.42 5.56 -9.69
C ALA A 61 1.02 5.50 -11.11
N SER A 62 0.31 6.00 -12.13
CA SER A 62 0.85 6.07 -13.50
C SER A 62 1.97 7.10 -13.66
N TYR A 63 1.94 8.19 -12.89
CA TYR A 63 3.03 9.18 -12.88
C TYR A 63 4.22 8.66 -12.09
N PHE A 64 3.99 8.05 -10.92
CA PHE A 64 5.03 7.37 -10.16
C PHE A 64 5.79 6.35 -11.02
N ALA A 65 5.07 5.58 -11.84
CA ALA A 65 5.67 4.62 -12.76
C ALA A 65 6.68 5.25 -13.74
N GLY A 66 6.49 6.52 -14.13
CA GLY A 66 7.46 7.26 -14.95
C GLY A 66 8.79 7.51 -14.21
N PHE A 67 8.73 7.84 -12.92
CA PHE A 67 9.94 7.95 -12.07
C PHE A 67 10.64 6.60 -11.93
N VAL A 68 9.87 5.53 -11.75
CA VAL A 68 10.38 4.15 -11.68
C VAL A 68 11.12 3.77 -12.96
N ASP A 69 10.54 4.04 -14.13
CA ASP A 69 11.17 3.74 -15.42
C ASP A 69 12.50 4.48 -15.56
N ARG A 70 12.54 5.75 -15.17
CA ARG A 70 13.78 6.53 -15.19
C ARG A 70 14.83 5.96 -14.25
N LEU A 71 14.47 5.57 -13.03
CA LEU A 71 15.43 4.98 -12.09
C LEU A 71 15.94 3.61 -12.55
N ARG A 72 15.06 2.77 -13.13
CA ARG A 72 15.46 1.49 -13.73
C ARG A 72 16.44 1.70 -14.87
N GLU A 73 16.26 2.76 -15.67
CA GLU A 73 17.21 3.16 -16.69
C GLU A 73 18.56 3.58 -16.10
N VAL A 74 18.55 4.48 -15.11
CA VAL A 74 19.76 5.00 -14.45
C VAL A 74 20.54 3.89 -13.72
N ARG A 75 19.85 2.86 -13.23
CA ARG A 75 20.47 1.72 -12.52
C ARG A 75 20.80 0.54 -13.45
N ARG A 76 20.55 0.64 -14.75
CA ARG A 76 20.80 -0.46 -15.70
C ARG A 76 22.28 -0.84 -15.71
N GLY A 77 22.57 -2.13 -15.54
CA GLY A 77 23.93 -2.67 -15.57
C GLY A 77 24.72 -2.53 -14.26
N ASN A 78 24.36 -1.60 -13.37
CA ASN A 78 25.05 -1.42 -12.09
C ASN A 78 24.13 -1.12 -10.89
N GLY A 79 22.97 -1.76 -10.84
CA GLY A 79 22.03 -1.58 -9.75
C GLY A 79 20.72 -2.32 -9.94
N ALA A 80 19.83 -2.13 -8.97
CA ALA A 80 18.45 -2.58 -9.02
C ALA A 80 17.54 -1.54 -8.36
N VAL A 81 16.27 -1.52 -8.77
CA VAL A 81 15.22 -0.72 -8.14
C VAL A 81 14.21 -1.67 -7.53
N LEU A 82 14.01 -1.56 -6.22
CA LEU A 82 12.97 -2.26 -5.46
C LEU A 82 11.92 -1.25 -5.02
N ILE A 83 10.66 -1.67 -5.05
CA ILE A 83 9.52 -0.79 -4.78
C ILE A 83 8.64 -1.45 -3.73
N PHE A 84 8.41 -0.73 -2.63
CA PHE A 84 7.58 -1.20 -1.52
C PHE A 84 6.46 -0.23 -1.24
N ASP A 85 5.36 -0.77 -0.72
CA ASP A 85 4.23 0.04 -0.28
C ASP A 85 3.86 -0.25 1.18
N GLY A 86 3.71 0.82 1.96
CA GLY A 86 3.36 0.81 3.38
C GLY A 86 1.91 0.44 3.71
N GLY A 87 1.06 0.06 2.76
CA GLY A 87 -0.33 -0.34 3.01
C GLY A 87 -1.33 0.81 2.79
N ASP A 88 -2.61 0.55 3.02
CA ASP A 88 -3.74 1.44 2.73
C ASP A 88 -3.83 1.82 1.24
N LEU A 89 -3.86 0.78 0.41
CA LEU A 89 -3.87 0.89 -1.04
C LEU A 89 -5.25 1.26 -1.56
N PHE A 90 -6.31 0.70 -0.99
CA PHE A 90 -7.58 0.52 -1.71
C PHE A 90 -8.63 1.61 -1.49
N GLN A 91 -8.88 2.07 -0.27
CA GLN A 91 -10.03 2.95 0.03
C GLN A 91 -9.70 4.42 -0.28
N GLY A 92 -10.53 5.13 -1.04
CA GLY A 92 -10.45 6.61 -1.10
C GLY A 92 -10.95 7.25 -2.40
N THR A 93 -10.86 6.56 -3.53
CA THR A 93 -11.37 7.03 -4.82
C THR A 93 -12.50 6.17 -5.34
N LEU A 94 -13.30 6.71 -6.25
CA LEU A 94 -14.46 5.99 -6.75
C LEU A 94 -14.07 4.78 -7.61
N GLU A 95 -13.05 4.91 -8.47
CA GLU A 95 -12.53 3.83 -9.32
C GLU A 95 -12.00 2.65 -8.51
N SER A 96 -11.43 2.93 -7.33
CA SER A 96 -10.95 1.89 -6.44
C SER A 96 -12.08 1.31 -5.61
N ASN A 97 -12.94 2.15 -5.01
CA ASN A 97 -14.04 1.69 -4.17
C ASN A 97 -15.04 0.83 -4.94
N LEU A 98 -15.46 1.26 -6.15
CA LEU A 98 -16.39 0.48 -6.99
C LEU A 98 -15.83 -0.88 -7.40
N ALA A 99 -14.51 -0.99 -7.49
CA ALA A 99 -13.82 -2.17 -7.93
C ALA A 99 -13.13 -2.94 -6.79
N GLU A 100 -13.40 -2.56 -5.53
CA GLU A 100 -12.84 -3.17 -4.32
C GLU A 100 -11.30 -3.30 -4.37
N GLY A 101 -10.61 -2.24 -4.83
CA GLY A 101 -9.15 -2.19 -4.93
C GLY A 101 -8.53 -2.73 -6.23
N LYS A 102 -9.31 -3.29 -7.16
CA LYS A 102 -8.78 -3.88 -8.41
C LYS A 102 -8.00 -2.90 -9.27
N ALA A 103 -8.42 -1.63 -9.31
CA ALA A 103 -7.72 -0.59 -10.05
C ALA A 103 -6.27 -0.45 -9.58
N ILE A 104 -6.04 -0.52 -8.26
CA ILE A 104 -4.72 -0.39 -7.67
C ILE A 104 -3.88 -1.64 -7.88
N ILE A 105 -4.46 -2.84 -7.72
CA ILE A 105 -3.75 -4.08 -8.05
C ILE A 105 -3.32 -4.10 -9.53
N ALA A 106 -4.18 -3.64 -10.45
CA ALA A 106 -3.83 -3.54 -11.86
C ALA A 106 -2.66 -2.58 -12.11
N ALA A 107 -2.68 -1.40 -11.47
CA ALA A 107 -1.58 -0.44 -11.55
C ALA A 107 -0.27 -1.03 -11.00
N TYR A 108 -0.31 -1.60 -9.80
CA TYR A 108 0.88 -2.10 -9.10
C TYR A 108 1.49 -3.31 -9.82
N ASN A 109 0.65 -4.17 -10.40
CA ASN A 109 1.08 -5.26 -11.26
C ASN A 109 1.80 -4.76 -12.53
N ALA A 110 1.34 -3.65 -13.12
CA ALA A 110 1.96 -3.05 -14.30
C ALA A 110 3.28 -2.32 -13.96
N ILE A 111 3.37 -1.70 -12.77
CA ILE A 111 4.60 -1.05 -12.28
C ILE A 111 5.66 -2.10 -11.90
N GLY A 112 5.23 -3.22 -11.33
CA GLY A 112 6.11 -4.25 -10.80
C GLY A 112 6.61 -3.91 -9.40
N TYR A 113 5.67 -3.71 -8.47
CA TYR A 113 5.99 -3.64 -7.04
C TYR A 113 6.73 -4.89 -6.56
N THR A 114 7.63 -4.72 -5.60
CA THR A 114 8.40 -5.82 -5.00
C THR A 114 7.62 -6.51 -3.89
N ALA A 115 7.00 -5.73 -3.01
CA ALA A 115 6.05 -6.20 -2.00
C ALA A 115 5.23 -5.01 -1.47
N SER A 116 4.10 -5.30 -0.82
CA SER A 116 3.34 -4.32 -0.05
C SER A 116 3.01 -4.92 1.31
N THR A 117 2.79 -4.11 2.34
CA THR A 117 2.24 -4.62 3.61
C THR A 117 0.73 -4.42 3.68
N ILE A 118 0.12 -4.85 4.78
CA ILE A 118 -1.32 -4.74 5.01
C ILE A 118 -1.55 -3.60 6.00
N GLY A 119 -2.25 -2.57 5.55
CA GLY A 119 -2.81 -1.52 6.36
C GLY A 119 -4.25 -1.79 6.81
N ASN A 120 -4.85 -0.82 7.49
CA ASN A 120 -6.20 -0.96 8.01
C ASN A 120 -7.27 -0.90 6.92
N HIS A 121 -7.09 -0.08 5.89
CA HIS A 121 -8.06 0.11 4.82
C HIS A 121 -8.11 -1.05 3.81
N GLU A 122 -7.17 -1.99 3.90
CA GLU A 122 -7.31 -3.30 3.23
C GLU A 122 -8.54 -4.08 3.72
N PHE A 123 -9.05 -3.80 4.92
CA PHE A 123 -10.17 -4.51 5.56
C PHE A 123 -11.56 -3.87 5.33
N ASP A 124 -11.66 -2.78 4.58
CA ASP A 124 -12.91 -2.00 4.45
C ASP A 124 -13.98 -2.64 3.54
N TYR A 125 -13.60 -3.59 2.70
CA TYR A 125 -14.47 -4.07 1.61
C TYR A 125 -15.27 -5.33 1.95
N GLY A 126 -14.94 -6.05 3.02
CA GLY A 126 -15.76 -7.17 3.46
C GLY A 126 -15.76 -8.38 2.48
N PRO A 127 -16.91 -9.07 2.34
CA PRO A 127 -17.13 -10.09 1.32
C PRO A 127 -17.02 -9.54 -0.10
N VAL A 128 -16.68 -10.40 -1.08
CA VAL A 128 -16.66 -9.99 -2.49
C VAL A 128 -18.06 -9.54 -2.93
N GLY A 129 -18.15 -8.32 -3.44
CA GLY A 129 -19.35 -7.69 -3.95
C GLY A 129 -19.72 -6.38 -3.23
N PRO A 130 -20.93 -5.85 -3.44
CA PRO A 130 -21.32 -4.52 -2.95
C PRO A 130 -21.52 -4.44 -1.43
N ALA A 131 -21.30 -5.52 -0.69
CA ALA A 131 -21.51 -5.59 0.74
C ALA A 131 -20.18 -5.38 1.46
N THR A 132 -19.99 -4.22 2.08
CA THR A 132 -18.77 -3.89 2.86
C THR A 132 -18.64 -4.61 4.20
N THR A 133 -19.67 -5.39 4.59
CA THR A 133 -19.70 -6.20 5.80
C THR A 133 -20.48 -7.50 5.55
N PRO A 134 -20.17 -8.61 6.25
CA PRO A 134 -20.97 -9.83 6.19
C PRO A 134 -22.45 -9.58 6.48
N ARG A 135 -23.33 -10.11 5.62
CA ARG A 135 -24.79 -10.11 5.82
C ARG A 135 -25.31 -11.46 6.26
N THR A 136 -24.59 -12.53 5.93
CA THR A 136 -24.91 -13.90 6.33
C THR A 136 -23.69 -14.57 6.98
N PRO A 137 -23.88 -15.62 7.79
CA PRO A 137 -22.76 -16.39 8.34
C PRO A 137 -21.85 -17.07 7.30
N ALA A 138 -22.29 -17.18 6.04
CA ALA A 138 -21.51 -17.76 4.95
C ALA A 138 -20.61 -16.73 4.26
N ASP A 139 -20.81 -15.43 4.50
CA ASP A 139 -20.04 -14.39 3.87
C ASP A 139 -18.66 -14.28 4.51
N ASP A 140 -17.61 -14.28 3.69
CA ASP A 140 -16.24 -14.10 4.20
C ASP A 140 -15.99 -12.62 4.51
N PRO A 141 -15.77 -12.22 5.78
CA PRO A 141 -15.51 -10.82 6.15
C PRO A 141 -14.29 -10.20 5.47
N ARG A 142 -13.44 -10.98 4.82
CA ARG A 142 -12.22 -10.53 4.15
C ARG A 142 -12.14 -11.05 2.70
N GLY A 143 -13.28 -11.40 2.12
CA GLY A 143 -13.36 -11.97 0.78
C GLY A 143 -12.77 -11.05 -0.29
N ALA A 144 -13.10 -9.76 -0.26
CA ALA A 144 -12.57 -8.77 -1.19
C ALA A 144 -11.04 -8.63 -1.06
N LEU A 145 -10.53 -8.50 0.17
CA LEU A 145 -9.09 -8.47 0.44
C LEU A 145 -8.39 -9.71 -0.13
N LYS A 146 -8.83 -10.92 0.24
CA LYS A 146 -8.22 -12.18 -0.23
C LYS A 146 -8.24 -12.29 -1.76
N ALA A 147 -9.29 -11.79 -2.41
CA ALA A 147 -9.35 -11.73 -3.87
C ALA A 147 -8.28 -10.79 -4.45
N ARG A 148 -8.07 -9.61 -3.85
CA ARG A 148 -6.99 -8.68 -4.25
C ARG A 148 -5.60 -9.27 -4.02
N LEU A 149 -5.37 -9.95 -2.89
CA LEU A 149 -4.11 -10.63 -2.61
C LEU A 149 -3.80 -11.69 -3.68
N ALA A 150 -4.80 -12.49 -4.08
CA ALA A 150 -4.65 -13.51 -5.11
C ALA A 150 -4.42 -12.95 -6.53
N GLU A 151 -4.93 -11.75 -6.81
CA GLU A 151 -4.75 -11.06 -8.10
C GLU A 151 -3.39 -10.33 -8.21
N ALA A 152 -2.74 -10.04 -7.08
CA ALA A 152 -1.45 -9.38 -7.04
C ALA A 152 -0.31 -10.27 -7.53
N ARG A 153 0.60 -9.71 -8.33
CA ARG A 153 1.83 -10.35 -8.84
C ARG A 153 3.04 -10.08 -7.95
N PHE A 154 2.81 -9.44 -6.81
CA PHE A 154 3.75 -9.15 -5.76
C PHE A 154 3.16 -9.67 -4.45
N PRO A 155 3.97 -10.17 -3.51
CA PRO A 155 3.48 -10.63 -2.23
C PRO A 155 3.03 -9.46 -1.36
N PHE A 156 1.99 -9.71 -0.58
CA PHE A 156 1.73 -8.93 0.61
C PHE A 156 2.50 -9.53 1.79
N VAL A 157 3.03 -8.67 2.66
CA VAL A 157 3.80 -9.09 3.84
C VAL A 157 3.21 -8.56 5.14
N SER A 158 3.02 -9.43 6.15
CA SER A 158 2.69 -9.02 7.52
C SER A 158 3.05 -10.11 8.53
N ALA A 159 4.08 -9.87 9.35
CA ALA A 159 4.62 -10.83 10.31
C ALA A 159 3.89 -10.85 11.66
N ASN A 160 3.08 -9.82 11.92
CA ASN A 160 2.37 -9.63 13.19
C ASN A 160 0.85 -9.71 13.06
N LEU A 161 0.29 -10.01 11.87
CA LEU A 161 -1.15 -10.27 11.73
C LEU A 161 -1.49 -11.70 12.14
N VAL A 162 -2.30 -11.88 13.18
CA VAL A 162 -2.64 -13.21 13.71
C VAL A 162 -4.12 -13.36 14.02
N SER A 163 -4.62 -14.59 14.00
CA SER A 163 -5.96 -14.91 14.45
C SER A 163 -6.02 -14.93 15.98
N LYS A 164 -7.01 -14.25 16.58
CA LYS A 164 -7.36 -14.37 18.00
C LYS A 164 -7.77 -15.80 18.39
N VAL A 165 -8.26 -16.58 17.42
CA VAL A 165 -8.78 -17.93 17.66
C VAL A 165 -7.63 -18.93 17.76
N THR A 166 -6.66 -18.85 16.85
CA THR A 166 -5.57 -19.84 16.79
C THR A 166 -4.26 -19.33 17.37
N GLY A 167 -4.08 -18.01 17.50
CA GLY A 167 -2.80 -17.38 17.84
C GLY A 167 -1.75 -17.44 16.72
N HIS A 168 -2.11 -17.94 15.54
CA HIS A 168 -1.21 -18.12 14.39
C HIS A 168 -1.51 -17.11 13.29
N ALA A 169 -0.53 -16.92 12.41
CA ALA A 169 -0.69 -16.13 11.19
C ALA A 169 -1.81 -16.68 10.31
N PHE A 170 -2.45 -15.80 9.55
CA PHE A 170 -3.49 -16.19 8.60
C PHE A 170 -2.88 -16.88 7.38
N ASP A 171 -3.50 -17.98 6.95
CA ASP A 171 -3.19 -18.67 5.68
C ASP A 171 -4.08 -18.08 4.57
N TRP A 172 -3.69 -16.91 4.06
CA TRP A 172 -4.37 -16.25 2.94
C TRP A 172 -3.51 -16.32 1.67
N PRO A 173 -4.14 -16.31 0.48
CA PRO A 173 -3.39 -16.31 -0.77
C PRO A 173 -2.40 -15.15 -0.81
N ASN A 174 -1.13 -15.43 -1.13
CA ASN A 174 -0.12 -14.41 -1.39
C ASN A 174 0.12 -13.42 -0.23
N LEU A 175 -0.23 -13.81 1.01
CA LEU A 175 0.17 -13.14 2.24
C LEU A 175 1.22 -13.99 2.94
N GLU A 176 2.39 -13.40 3.18
CA GLU A 176 3.49 -14.04 3.89
C GLU A 176 3.89 -13.19 5.10
N PRO A 177 4.51 -13.73 6.15
CA PRO A 177 5.08 -12.89 7.19
C PRO A 177 6.17 -11.97 6.62
N SER A 178 6.92 -12.49 5.64
CA SER A 178 8.12 -11.85 5.13
C SER A 178 8.54 -12.50 3.80
N THR A 179 9.28 -11.78 2.95
CA THR A 179 9.73 -12.28 1.64
C THR A 179 11.21 -12.00 1.37
N THR A 180 11.78 -12.62 0.34
CA THR A 180 13.19 -12.41 -0.05
C THR A 180 13.28 -12.24 -1.57
N VAL A 181 14.01 -11.21 -2.00
CA VAL A 181 14.26 -10.91 -3.41
C VAL A 181 15.76 -10.86 -3.69
N ASN A 182 16.17 -11.27 -4.89
CA ASN A 182 17.53 -11.02 -5.38
C ASN A 182 17.54 -9.75 -6.22
N ALA A 183 18.32 -8.76 -5.81
CA ALA A 183 18.44 -7.47 -6.45
C ALA A 183 19.89 -7.26 -6.88
N ALA A 184 20.17 -7.41 -8.18
CA ALA A 184 21.52 -7.28 -8.75
C ALA A 184 22.60 -8.09 -8.01
N GLY A 185 22.25 -9.31 -7.56
CA GLY A 185 23.15 -10.20 -6.82
C GLY A 185 23.08 -10.08 -5.30
N VAL A 186 22.43 -9.04 -4.77
CA VAL A 186 22.22 -8.84 -3.32
C VAL A 186 20.93 -9.56 -2.90
N ARG A 187 21.00 -10.37 -1.84
CA ARG A 187 19.81 -11.01 -1.25
C ARG A 187 19.18 -10.05 -0.24
N VAL A 188 17.99 -9.55 -0.56
CA VAL A 188 17.24 -8.57 0.24
C VAL A 188 16.08 -9.28 0.91
N GLY A 189 16.06 -9.29 2.25
CA GLY A 189 14.94 -9.74 3.06
C GLY A 189 13.97 -8.59 3.35
N VAL A 190 12.68 -8.87 3.39
CA VAL A 190 11.61 -7.86 3.58
C VAL A 190 10.61 -8.36 4.61
N VAL A 191 10.53 -7.70 5.76
CA VAL A 191 9.60 -8.03 6.85
C VAL A 191 8.40 -7.10 6.80
N GLY A 192 7.19 -7.67 6.79
CA GLY A 192 5.95 -6.89 6.79
C GLY A 192 5.40 -6.65 8.19
N LEU A 193 4.71 -5.53 8.42
CA LEU A 193 4.08 -5.21 9.71
C LEU A 193 2.77 -4.44 9.52
N ALA A 194 1.74 -4.82 10.26
CA ALA A 194 0.52 -4.04 10.43
C ALA A 194 0.57 -3.21 11.73
N THR A 195 -0.07 -2.04 11.75
CA THR A 195 -0.23 -1.23 12.97
C THR A 195 -1.10 -1.93 14.01
N ALA A 196 -0.78 -1.74 15.29
CA ALA A 196 -1.63 -2.19 16.40
C ALA A 196 -3.04 -1.55 16.39
N ASP A 197 -3.23 -0.43 15.69
CA ASP A 197 -4.49 0.30 15.63
C ASP A 197 -5.50 -0.29 14.64
N THR A 198 -5.09 -1.21 13.74
CA THR A 198 -5.95 -1.78 12.70
C THR A 198 -7.32 -2.25 13.20
N PRO A 199 -7.45 -2.99 14.33
CA PRO A 199 -8.77 -3.43 14.81
C PRO A 199 -9.74 -2.30 15.21
N ARG A 200 -9.26 -1.05 15.30
CA ARG A 200 -10.00 0.13 15.73
C ARG A 200 -10.18 1.18 14.64
N THR A 201 -9.41 1.11 13.55
CA THR A 201 -9.40 2.10 12.46
C THR A 201 -10.07 1.62 11.17
N THR A 202 -10.69 0.44 11.18
CA THR A 202 -11.46 -0.13 10.07
C THR A 202 -12.84 -0.63 10.55
N LEU A 203 -13.63 -1.23 9.64
CA LEU A 203 -14.91 -1.84 9.94
C LEU A 203 -14.72 -3.04 10.89
N ALA A 204 -15.10 -2.85 12.15
CA ALA A 204 -14.92 -3.84 13.23
C ALA A 204 -15.47 -5.24 12.89
N THR A 205 -16.56 -5.32 12.11
CA THR A 205 -17.15 -6.60 11.67
C THR A 205 -16.19 -7.44 10.84
N ASN A 206 -15.28 -6.80 10.10
CA ASN A 206 -14.37 -7.47 9.18
C ASN A 206 -13.09 -7.97 9.89
N VAL A 207 -12.86 -7.53 11.12
CA VAL A 207 -11.62 -7.77 11.91
C VAL A 207 -11.88 -8.35 13.30
N THR A 208 -13.09 -8.88 13.55
CA THR A 208 -13.48 -9.40 14.87
C THR A 208 -12.52 -10.46 15.42
N ASP A 209 -12.07 -11.39 14.57
CA ASP A 209 -11.14 -12.48 14.90
C ASP A 209 -9.66 -12.12 14.71
N LEU A 210 -9.36 -10.86 14.37
CA LEU A 210 -8.01 -10.41 14.03
C LEU A 210 -7.34 -9.74 15.23
N ALA A 211 -6.10 -10.13 15.49
CA ALA A 211 -5.19 -9.45 16.41
C ALA A 211 -3.91 -9.06 15.69
N VAL A 212 -3.26 -8.04 16.24
CA VAL A 212 -1.94 -7.58 15.82
C VAL A 212 -0.98 -7.89 16.96
N GLY A 213 0.00 -8.75 16.68
CA GLY A 213 1.03 -9.17 17.63
C GLY A 213 2.11 -8.12 17.84
N ASP A 214 3.03 -8.42 18.75
CA ASP A 214 4.17 -7.55 19.06
C ASP A 214 5.08 -7.36 17.83
N ALA A 215 5.16 -6.11 17.36
CA ALA A 215 5.93 -5.75 16.17
C ALA A 215 7.44 -5.95 16.37
N VAL A 216 7.98 -5.64 17.55
CA VAL A 216 9.42 -5.76 17.85
C VAL A 216 9.85 -7.23 17.76
N GLU A 217 9.10 -8.12 18.41
CA GLU A 217 9.39 -9.54 18.42
C GLU A 217 9.16 -10.19 17.04
N ALA A 218 8.10 -9.77 16.32
CA ALA A 218 7.87 -10.22 14.96
C ALA A 218 9.02 -9.81 14.02
N THR A 219 9.46 -8.56 14.08
CA THR A 219 10.57 -8.05 13.28
C THR A 219 11.88 -8.76 13.61
N ARG A 220 12.22 -8.88 14.89
CA ARG A 220 13.46 -9.53 15.34
C ARG A 220 13.53 -10.97 14.83
N ARG A 221 12.46 -11.75 15.02
CA ARG A 221 12.40 -13.16 14.59
C ARG A 221 12.57 -13.31 13.09
N GLU A 222 11.85 -12.53 12.28
CA GLU A 222 11.94 -12.64 10.82
C GLU A 222 13.28 -12.14 10.28
N ALA A 223 13.80 -11.04 10.81
CA ALA A 223 15.11 -10.52 10.43
C ALA A 223 16.24 -11.51 10.75
N GLU A 224 16.24 -12.13 11.94
CA GLU A 224 17.20 -13.18 12.31
C GLU A 224 17.12 -14.37 11.35
N ARG A 225 15.90 -14.85 11.04
CA ARG A 225 15.67 -15.95 10.10
C ARG A 225 16.21 -15.62 8.71
N MET A 226 15.99 -14.40 8.23
CA MET A 226 16.47 -13.93 6.93
C MET A 226 17.98 -13.83 6.86
N ARG A 227 18.61 -13.24 7.88
CA ARG A 227 20.08 -13.15 7.95
C ARG A 227 20.71 -14.54 8.02
N ALA A 228 20.15 -15.46 8.81
CA ALA A 228 20.58 -16.86 8.85
C ALA A 228 20.41 -17.56 7.48
N SER A 229 19.43 -17.12 6.68
CA SER A 229 19.19 -17.58 5.32
C SER A 229 20.01 -16.81 4.27
N GLY A 230 20.99 -16.00 4.68
CA GLY A 230 21.95 -15.32 3.82
C GLY A 230 21.48 -13.99 3.22
N ALA A 231 20.40 -13.38 3.73
CA ALA A 231 20.07 -12.00 3.38
C ALA A 231 21.11 -11.05 3.99
N THR A 232 21.69 -10.19 3.16
CA THR A 232 22.71 -9.22 3.59
C THR A 232 22.14 -7.81 3.78
N LEU A 233 20.98 -7.54 3.18
CA LEU A 233 20.15 -6.36 3.41
C LEU A 233 18.79 -6.83 3.94
N VAL A 234 18.32 -6.29 5.07
CA VAL A 234 16.97 -6.59 5.62
C VAL A 234 16.19 -5.30 5.78
N LEU A 235 15.02 -5.21 5.14
CA LEU A 235 14.15 -4.05 5.17
C LEU A 235 12.86 -4.36 5.95
N GLY A 236 12.35 -3.39 6.69
CA GLY A 236 10.98 -3.40 7.19
C GLY A 236 10.05 -2.64 6.25
N VAL A 237 8.86 -3.17 6.01
CA VAL A 237 7.76 -2.48 5.34
C VAL A 237 6.57 -2.58 6.27
N GLY A 238 6.17 -1.47 6.86
CA GLY A 238 5.14 -1.45 7.89
C GLY A 238 4.07 -0.42 7.59
N HIS A 239 2.82 -0.81 7.83
CA HIS A 239 1.73 0.14 7.98
C HIS A 239 1.80 0.73 9.38
N MET A 240 2.91 1.40 9.67
CA MET A 240 3.29 2.00 10.93
C MET A 240 4.07 3.25 10.57
N GLY A 241 3.66 4.40 11.08
CA GLY A 241 4.17 5.67 10.60
C GLY A 241 4.97 6.47 11.61
N GLY A 242 5.44 7.60 11.13
CA GLY A 242 6.15 8.61 11.89
C GLY A 242 5.75 10.02 11.47
N LYS A 243 6.12 11.02 12.26
CA LYS A 243 5.75 12.41 11.98
C LYS A 243 6.94 13.33 12.19
N CYS A 244 7.32 14.08 11.17
CA CYS A 244 8.38 15.08 11.22
C CYS A 244 7.91 16.40 10.59
N GLY A 245 8.38 17.53 11.14
CA GLY A 245 8.09 18.86 10.60
C GLY A 245 8.96 19.24 9.40
N GLU A 246 10.20 18.76 9.36
CA GLU A 246 11.19 18.99 8.31
C GLU A 246 11.75 17.63 7.85
N ASN A 247 12.24 17.54 6.60
CA ASN A 247 12.63 16.27 5.96
C ASN A 247 13.84 16.41 5.00
N ASP A 248 14.59 17.50 5.11
CA ASP A 248 15.71 17.84 4.22
C ASP A 248 17.08 17.38 4.77
N VAL A 249 17.20 17.21 6.09
CA VAL A 249 18.43 16.77 6.77
C VAL A 249 18.23 15.41 7.44
N ALA A 250 18.76 14.35 6.81
CA ALA A 250 18.57 12.97 7.22
C ALA A 250 18.87 12.67 8.71
N ASP A 251 19.93 13.25 9.26
CA ASP A 251 20.38 12.98 10.63
C ASP A 251 19.78 13.93 11.69
N ASP A 252 18.99 14.93 11.27
CA ASP A 252 18.29 15.83 12.19
C ASP A 252 16.85 15.39 12.43
N ILE A 253 16.63 14.69 13.54
CA ILE A 253 15.30 14.23 13.96
C ILE A 253 14.64 15.17 14.98
N SER A 254 15.17 16.38 15.19
CA SER A 254 14.67 17.30 16.23
C SER A 254 13.24 17.78 15.97
N SER A 255 12.80 17.76 14.71
CA SER A 255 11.42 18.10 14.29
C SER A 255 10.46 16.91 14.35
N CYS A 256 10.95 15.71 14.67
CA CYS A 256 10.17 14.48 14.66
C CYS A 256 9.48 14.21 16.00
N ALA A 257 8.34 13.50 15.94
CA ALA A 257 7.59 13.03 17.09
C ALA A 257 8.05 11.61 17.47
N PRO A 258 8.89 11.43 18.50
CA PRO A 258 9.45 10.11 18.85
C PRO A 258 8.40 9.12 19.40
N GLY A 259 7.20 9.59 19.73
CA GLY A 259 6.11 8.76 20.23
C GLY A 259 5.37 7.96 19.15
N GLU A 260 5.63 8.24 17.87
CA GLU A 260 4.97 7.55 16.76
C GLU A 260 5.38 6.08 16.68
N GLU A 261 4.50 5.24 16.12
CA GLU A 261 4.61 3.79 16.21
C GLU A 261 5.88 3.23 15.57
N ALA A 262 6.25 3.72 14.38
CA ALA A 262 7.47 3.29 13.70
C ALA A 262 8.74 3.72 14.45
N PHE A 263 8.73 4.91 15.07
CA PHE A 263 9.88 5.43 15.83
C PHE A 263 10.11 4.57 17.07
N ARG A 264 9.05 4.27 17.82
CA ARG A 264 9.10 3.34 18.97
C ARG A 264 9.57 1.95 18.59
N LEU A 265 9.14 1.43 17.44
CA LEU A 265 9.61 0.15 16.91
C LEU A 265 11.13 0.19 16.66
N LEU A 266 11.61 1.18 15.90
CA LEU A 266 13.03 1.27 15.53
C LEU A 266 13.94 1.48 16.74
N ASP A 267 13.51 2.29 17.72
CA ASP A 267 14.25 2.50 18.98
C ASP A 267 14.33 1.22 19.84
N ALA A 268 13.30 0.38 19.80
CA ALA A 268 13.25 -0.86 20.58
C ALA A 268 14.02 -2.03 19.95
N LEU A 269 14.34 -1.96 18.66
CA LEU A 269 15.04 -3.03 17.95
C LEU A 269 16.55 -3.01 18.26
N PRO A 270 17.18 -4.19 18.43
CA PRO A 270 18.63 -4.28 18.50
C PRO A 270 19.29 -3.67 17.24
N PRO A 271 20.42 -2.93 17.37
CA PRO A 271 21.12 -2.38 16.22
C PRO A 271 21.48 -3.44 15.17
N GLY A 272 21.23 -3.14 13.90
CA GLY A 272 21.47 -4.06 12.78
C GLY A 272 20.36 -5.08 12.54
N THR A 273 19.25 -5.03 13.28
CA THR A 273 18.07 -5.87 12.97
C THR A 273 17.52 -5.53 11.59
N LEU A 274 17.26 -4.23 11.34
CA LEU A 274 16.88 -3.70 10.03
C LEU A 274 17.97 -2.77 9.49
N ASP A 275 18.07 -2.71 8.16
CA ASP A 275 18.94 -1.81 7.42
C ASP A 275 18.19 -0.61 6.82
N GLY A 276 16.86 -0.68 6.74
CA GLY A 276 15.97 0.40 6.33
C GLY A 276 14.51 0.08 6.64
N PHE A 277 13.66 1.11 6.68
CA PHE A 277 12.25 0.99 6.98
C PHE A 277 11.39 1.84 6.03
N ILE A 278 10.30 1.27 5.55
CA ILE A 278 9.28 1.95 4.74
C ILE A 278 7.99 1.95 5.58
N GLY A 279 7.55 3.13 5.99
CA GLY A 279 6.36 3.34 6.82
C GLY A 279 5.09 3.65 6.02
N GLY A 280 4.02 3.98 6.75
CA GLY A 280 2.71 4.39 6.23
C GLY A 280 1.78 4.78 7.39
N HIS A 281 0.47 4.82 7.17
CA HIS A 281 -0.58 5.07 8.18
C HIS A 281 -0.76 6.54 8.62
N THR A 282 0.33 7.27 8.89
CA THR A 282 0.19 8.62 9.47
C THR A 282 -0.01 9.71 8.42
N HIS A 283 0.18 9.37 7.14
CA HIS A 283 0.11 10.26 5.98
C HIS A 283 1.11 11.42 6.08
N GLN A 284 2.22 11.22 6.79
CA GLN A 284 3.24 12.24 6.98
C GLN A 284 4.44 11.97 6.07
N PHE A 285 5.31 12.96 5.98
CA PHE A 285 6.62 12.77 5.39
C PHE A 285 7.63 12.41 6.47
N VAL A 286 8.41 11.37 6.20
CA VAL A 286 9.61 11.00 6.95
C VAL A 286 10.72 10.70 5.96
N ALA A 287 11.91 11.27 6.16
CA ALA A 287 13.11 10.99 5.37
C ALA A 287 14.39 11.08 6.23
N HIS A 288 14.45 10.29 7.30
CA HIS A 288 15.47 10.41 8.36
C HIS A 288 16.13 9.10 8.74
N ASN A 289 17.29 9.20 9.39
CA ASN A 289 17.92 8.09 10.11
C ASN A 289 17.36 8.04 11.53
N VAL A 290 16.41 7.14 11.77
CA VAL A 290 15.78 6.93 13.09
C VAL A 290 16.46 5.73 13.76
N ALA A 291 17.02 5.92 14.95
CA ALA A 291 17.83 4.90 15.64
C ALA A 291 18.98 4.32 14.78
N GLY A 292 19.51 5.11 13.84
CA GLY A 292 20.54 4.67 12.89
C GLY A 292 20.03 3.83 11.71
N VAL A 293 18.71 3.73 11.53
CA VAL A 293 18.03 3.07 10.42
C VAL A 293 17.40 4.13 9.50
N PRO A 294 17.74 4.18 8.20
CA PRO A 294 17.07 5.06 7.26
C PRO A 294 15.58 4.67 7.12
N MET A 295 14.70 5.62 7.40
CA MET A 295 13.25 5.47 7.33
C MET A 295 12.67 6.44 6.31
N ILE A 296 11.72 5.95 5.52
CA ILE A 296 10.91 6.76 4.60
C ILE A 296 9.40 6.57 4.85
N GLU A 297 8.65 7.67 4.76
CA GLU A 297 7.19 7.72 4.63
C GLU A 297 6.85 8.89 3.69
N SER A 298 5.89 8.69 2.80
CA SER A 298 5.77 9.47 1.56
C SER A 298 4.48 10.30 1.49
N GLY A 299 3.94 10.72 2.64
CA GLY A 299 2.66 11.40 2.69
C GLY A 299 1.53 10.42 2.36
N ALA A 300 0.65 10.77 1.43
CA ALA A 300 -0.46 9.91 0.99
C ALA A 300 -0.92 10.25 -0.43
N MET A 301 -1.88 9.48 -0.95
CA MET A 301 -2.61 9.74 -2.19
C MET A 301 -1.73 9.74 -3.45
N GLY A 302 -0.58 9.06 -3.39
CA GLY A 302 0.36 8.99 -4.53
C GLY A 302 0.98 10.33 -4.91
N ARG A 303 0.98 11.32 -4.00
CA ARG A 303 1.52 12.66 -4.25
C ARG A 303 3.03 12.77 -4.09
N ALA A 304 3.67 11.75 -3.54
CA ALA A 304 5.10 11.66 -3.43
C ALA A 304 5.56 10.20 -3.29
N PHE A 305 6.88 10.01 -3.36
CA PHE A 305 7.54 8.76 -2.98
C PHE A 305 8.84 9.06 -2.22
N GLY A 306 9.24 8.12 -1.37
CA GLY A 306 10.49 8.14 -0.63
C GLY A 306 11.56 7.32 -1.33
N ARG A 307 12.83 7.64 -1.07
CA ARG A 307 13.96 6.92 -1.66
C ARG A 307 15.08 6.70 -0.66
N ILE A 308 15.60 5.47 -0.65
CA ILE A 308 16.84 5.11 0.03
C ILE A 308 17.75 4.41 -0.98
N ASP A 309 18.97 4.90 -1.16
CA ASP A 309 20.01 4.21 -1.92
C ASP A 309 20.95 3.47 -0.96
N PHE A 310 21.12 2.18 -1.20
CA PHE A 310 22.13 1.34 -0.54
C PHE A 310 23.25 1.04 -1.52
N ARG A 311 24.47 1.49 -1.21
CA ARG A 311 25.67 1.06 -1.94
C ARG A 311 26.23 -0.17 -1.26
N VAL A 312 26.38 -1.25 -2.02
CA VAL A 312 26.70 -2.58 -1.49
C VAL A 312 27.92 -3.14 -2.20
N GLU A 313 28.83 -3.74 -1.45
CA GLU A 313 29.95 -4.50 -1.99
C GLU A 313 29.44 -5.83 -2.56
N ARG A 314 29.57 -6.04 -3.87
CA ARG A 314 28.95 -7.19 -4.57
C ARG A 314 29.46 -8.54 -4.07
N ALA A 315 30.72 -8.62 -3.69
CA ALA A 315 31.37 -9.87 -3.28
C ALA A 315 30.90 -10.40 -1.92
N THR A 316 30.62 -9.50 -0.98
CA THR A 316 30.29 -9.85 0.41
C THR A 316 28.85 -9.53 0.79
N GLY A 317 28.17 -8.69 0.00
CA GLY A 317 26.87 -8.11 0.33
C GLY A 317 26.94 -7.07 1.45
N ARG A 318 28.15 -6.63 1.85
CA ARG A 318 28.34 -5.61 2.89
C ARG A 318 27.83 -4.26 2.41
N ILE A 319 26.98 -3.63 3.22
CA ILE A 319 26.50 -2.27 2.99
C ILE A 319 27.65 -1.29 3.26
N LEU A 320 27.96 -0.48 2.25
CA LEU A 320 29.00 0.55 2.27
C LEU A 320 28.45 1.91 2.68
N GLU A 321 27.22 2.18 2.27
CA GLU A 321 26.56 3.46 2.43
C GLU A 321 25.05 3.27 2.44
N ARG A 322 24.39 4.09 3.25
CA ARG A 322 22.93 4.22 3.31
C ARG A 322 22.63 5.70 3.11
N ARG A 323 21.90 6.03 2.05
CA ARG A 323 21.54 7.41 1.75
C ARG A 323 20.02 7.52 1.60
N VAL A 324 19.39 8.18 2.55
CA VAL A 324 18.00 8.63 2.44
C VAL A 324 17.95 9.95 1.68
N PHE A 325 16.91 10.13 0.87
CA PHE A 325 16.66 11.35 0.12
C PHE A 325 15.39 12.02 0.65
N PRO A 326 15.28 13.36 0.56
CA PRO A 326 14.03 14.05 0.83
C PRO A 326 12.88 13.49 -0.03
N PRO A 327 11.62 13.60 0.43
CA PRO A 327 10.46 13.14 -0.33
C PRO A 327 10.42 13.74 -1.74
N GLN A 328 10.12 12.90 -2.73
CA GLN A 328 10.05 13.31 -4.13
C GLN A 328 8.59 13.47 -4.52
N LEU A 329 8.18 14.70 -4.86
CA LEU A 329 6.80 15.00 -5.23
C LEU A 329 6.46 14.41 -6.61
N ILE A 330 5.25 13.87 -6.70
CA ILE A 330 4.62 13.40 -7.93
C ILE A 330 3.55 14.42 -8.30
N CYS A 331 3.84 15.19 -9.34
CA CYS A 331 3.01 16.32 -9.72
C CYS A 331 2.27 15.99 -11.01
N LEU A 332 0.95 16.09 -10.93
CA LEU A 332 0.08 15.89 -12.08
C LEU A 332 0.07 17.19 -12.90
N PRO A 333 -0.29 17.14 -14.19
CA PRO A 333 -0.57 18.35 -14.95
C PRO A 333 -1.62 19.19 -14.24
N ASP A 334 -1.43 20.51 -14.21
CA ASP A 334 -2.35 21.49 -13.62
C ASP A 334 -2.56 21.36 -12.10
N SER A 335 -1.67 20.64 -11.38
CA SER A 335 -1.75 20.50 -9.92
C SER A 335 -1.09 21.67 -9.17
N ASP A 336 -1.75 22.82 -9.00
CA ASP A 336 -1.21 23.94 -8.18
C ASP A 336 -0.96 23.51 -6.71
N PRO A 337 0.24 23.73 -6.10
CA PRO A 337 1.40 24.52 -6.54
C PRO A 337 2.57 23.72 -7.14
N CYS A 338 2.33 22.50 -7.62
CA CYS A 338 3.37 21.65 -8.18
C CYS A 338 3.20 21.37 -9.68
N GLU A 339 4.27 21.62 -10.43
CA GLU A 339 4.34 21.33 -11.86
C GLU A 339 5.16 20.05 -12.11
N PRO A 340 4.80 19.22 -13.11
CA PRO A 340 5.62 18.10 -13.55
C PRO A 340 7.04 18.57 -13.93
N GLY A 341 8.05 17.94 -13.33
CA GLY A 341 9.45 18.33 -13.48
C GLY A 341 10.35 17.30 -14.17
N GLU A 342 11.63 17.61 -14.19
CA GLU A 342 12.69 16.64 -14.51
C GLU A 342 13.09 15.87 -13.24
N TYR A 343 13.39 14.59 -13.42
CA TYR A 343 13.97 13.77 -12.37
C TYR A 343 15.08 12.90 -12.95
N GLU A 344 16.23 12.87 -12.25
CA GLU A 344 17.44 12.19 -12.73
C GLU A 344 17.80 12.59 -14.18
N GLY A 345 17.63 13.87 -14.53
CA GLY A 345 18.01 14.45 -15.83
C GLY A 345 17.09 14.10 -17.01
N ALA A 346 15.85 13.69 -16.75
CA ALA A 346 14.84 13.48 -17.78
C ALA A 346 13.46 13.98 -17.33
N THR A 347 12.68 14.52 -18.26
CA THR A 347 11.26 14.85 -18.01
C THR A 347 10.48 13.58 -17.70
N ILE A 348 9.69 13.62 -16.62
CA ILE A 348 8.83 12.50 -16.26
C ILE A 348 7.51 12.58 -17.02
N VAL A 349 7.12 11.44 -17.60
CA VAL A 349 5.83 11.25 -18.27
C VAL A 349 5.12 10.05 -17.64
N PRO A 350 3.78 10.05 -17.59
CA PRO A 350 3.03 8.92 -17.04
C PRO A 350 3.24 7.66 -17.88
N ASN A 351 3.39 6.51 -17.23
CA ASN A 351 3.60 5.23 -17.91
C ASN A 351 2.32 4.78 -18.65
N ALA A 352 2.45 4.58 -19.96
CA ALA A 352 1.32 4.23 -20.82
C ALA A 352 0.70 2.86 -20.50
N SER A 353 1.51 1.88 -20.06
CA SER A 353 1.01 0.54 -19.71
C SER A 353 0.19 0.58 -18.43
N VAL A 354 0.63 1.37 -17.44
CA VAL A 354 -0.14 1.60 -16.20
C VAL A 354 -1.45 2.33 -16.52
N ARG A 355 -1.41 3.38 -17.35
CA ARG A 355 -2.63 4.09 -17.79
C ARG A 355 -3.62 3.15 -18.49
N ALA A 356 -3.15 2.28 -19.37
CA ALA A 356 -3.99 1.30 -20.05
C ALA A 356 -4.61 0.27 -19.08
N ALA A 357 -3.86 -0.14 -18.05
CA ALA A 357 -4.33 -1.09 -17.04
C ALA A 357 -5.44 -0.52 -16.15
N ILE A 358 -5.40 0.78 -15.85
CA ILE A 358 -6.37 1.44 -14.96
C ILE A 358 -7.57 2.04 -15.70
N ALA A 359 -7.46 2.29 -17.01
CA ALA A 359 -8.50 2.97 -17.81
C ALA A 359 -9.92 2.40 -17.64
N PRO A 360 -10.16 1.08 -17.66
CA PRO A 360 -11.53 0.55 -17.50
C PRO A 360 -12.19 0.91 -16.16
N TYR A 361 -11.39 1.09 -15.11
CA TYR A 361 -11.89 1.46 -13.78
C TYR A 361 -12.19 2.96 -13.70
N LEU A 362 -11.37 3.78 -14.34
CA LEU A 362 -11.60 5.22 -14.47
C LEU A 362 -12.87 5.49 -15.29
N ASP A 363 -13.05 4.79 -16.40
CA ASP A 363 -14.27 4.90 -17.23
C ASP A 363 -15.52 4.52 -16.43
N ALA A 364 -15.46 3.43 -15.65
CA ALA A 364 -16.57 3.01 -14.79
C ALA A 364 -16.86 4.03 -13.67
N ALA A 365 -15.82 4.62 -13.09
CA ALA A 365 -15.97 5.68 -12.10
C ALA A 365 -16.59 6.93 -12.72
N GLU A 366 -16.15 7.36 -13.90
CA GLU A 366 -16.71 8.52 -14.59
C GLU A 366 -18.21 8.33 -14.87
N VAL A 367 -18.61 7.16 -15.36
CA VAL A 367 -20.04 6.82 -15.55
C VAL A 367 -20.80 6.94 -14.23
N LYS A 368 -20.25 6.39 -13.14
CA LYS A 368 -20.90 6.45 -11.83
C LYS A 368 -20.96 7.87 -11.27
N GLN A 369 -19.91 8.68 -11.46
CA GLN A 369 -19.86 10.07 -10.98
C GLN A 369 -21.01 10.92 -11.54
N HIS A 370 -21.40 10.67 -12.79
CA HIS A 370 -22.45 11.39 -13.50
C HIS A 370 -23.87 10.84 -13.26
N GLU A 371 -24.02 9.76 -12.48
CA GLU A 371 -25.33 9.19 -12.17
C GLU A 371 -26.19 10.21 -11.37
N PRO A 372 -27.34 10.66 -11.90
CA PRO A 372 -28.20 11.60 -11.20
C PRO A 372 -28.95 10.90 -10.05
N LEU A 373 -28.97 11.54 -8.88
CA LEU A 373 -29.71 11.03 -7.71
C LEU A 373 -31.14 11.56 -7.63
N GLY A 374 -31.55 12.42 -8.57
CA GLY A 374 -32.90 12.98 -8.62
C GLY A 374 -33.20 14.03 -7.53
N VAL A 375 -32.16 14.55 -6.87
CA VAL A 375 -32.27 15.59 -5.83
C VAL A 375 -31.66 16.89 -6.34
N MET A 376 -32.31 18.01 -6.05
CA MET A 376 -31.76 19.35 -6.24
C MET A 376 -31.35 19.89 -4.87
N VAL A 377 -30.07 20.19 -4.70
CA VAL A 377 -29.55 20.83 -3.49
C VAL A 377 -29.88 22.32 -3.58
N GLU A 378 -30.61 22.82 -2.59
CA GLU A 378 -30.95 24.25 -2.48
C GLU A 378 -29.90 24.96 -1.63
N GLY A 379 -29.13 25.85 -2.24
CA GLY A 379 -28.00 26.52 -1.61
C GLY A 379 -26.78 25.62 -1.39
N THR A 380 -25.68 26.22 -0.93
CA THR A 380 -24.43 25.49 -0.66
C THR A 380 -24.31 25.20 0.83
N PHE A 381 -24.08 23.94 1.17
CA PHE A 381 -23.74 23.52 2.52
C PHE A 381 -22.23 23.49 2.71
N GLY A 382 -21.72 24.34 3.61
CA GLY A 382 -20.30 24.41 3.94
C GLY A 382 -19.80 23.22 4.77
N GLN A 383 -18.48 23.08 4.86
CA GLN A 383 -17.78 22.08 5.67
C GLN A 383 -16.87 22.78 6.69
N ALA A 384 -16.75 22.19 7.88
CA ALA A 384 -15.86 22.64 8.96
C ALA A 384 -15.50 21.43 9.83
N GLY A 385 -14.29 21.46 10.41
CA GLY A 385 -13.83 20.41 11.35
C GLY A 385 -13.82 20.84 12.82
N ASP A 386 -13.95 22.14 13.10
CA ASP A 386 -13.82 22.73 14.44
C ASP A 386 -15.16 23.14 15.06
N ARG A 387 -16.27 22.88 14.36
CA ARG A 387 -17.64 23.24 14.78
C ARG A 387 -18.67 22.41 14.02
N GLU A 388 -19.90 22.38 14.54
CA GLU A 388 -21.05 21.85 13.80
C GLU A 388 -21.31 22.64 12.51
N THR A 389 -21.89 21.96 11.53
CA THR A 389 -22.26 22.55 10.23
C THR A 389 -23.67 22.15 9.84
N ALA A 390 -24.32 22.97 9.02
CA ALA A 390 -25.61 22.62 8.44
C ALA A 390 -25.56 21.30 7.66
N LEU A 391 -24.42 20.99 7.01
CA LEU A 391 -24.20 19.73 6.31
C LEU A 391 -24.17 18.54 7.27
N GLY A 392 -23.39 18.65 8.35
CA GLY A 392 -23.28 17.61 9.37
C GLY A 392 -24.61 17.36 10.07
N ASN A 393 -25.34 18.42 10.40
CA ASN A 393 -26.67 18.31 11.02
C ASN A 393 -27.67 17.65 10.06
N LEU A 394 -27.68 18.03 8.77
CA LEU A 394 -28.49 17.36 7.75
C LEU A 394 -28.16 15.86 7.67
N LEU A 395 -26.88 15.48 7.68
CA LEU A 395 -26.48 14.07 7.62
C LEU A 395 -26.89 13.31 8.90
N ALA A 396 -26.73 13.90 10.08
CA ALA A 396 -27.21 13.32 11.33
C ALA A 396 -28.74 13.14 11.33
N ASP A 397 -29.49 14.13 10.86
CA ASP A 397 -30.95 14.05 10.72
C ASP A 397 -31.37 12.96 9.72
N LEU A 398 -30.64 12.78 8.62
CA LEU A 398 -30.87 11.70 7.66
C LEU A 398 -30.60 10.32 8.28
N ILE A 399 -29.54 10.18 9.09
CA ILE A 399 -29.27 8.94 9.84
C ILE A 399 -30.43 8.64 10.79
N LEU A 400 -30.88 9.63 11.57
CA LEU A 400 -31.99 9.50 12.52
C LEU A 400 -33.29 9.14 11.81
N THR A 401 -33.60 9.81 10.70
CA THR A 401 -34.77 9.52 9.85
C THR A 401 -34.74 8.09 9.29
N ALA A 402 -33.56 7.63 8.86
CA ALA A 402 -33.39 6.26 8.38
C ALA A 402 -33.45 5.20 9.51
N ARG A 403 -33.40 5.62 10.78
CA ARG A 403 -33.42 4.77 11.97
C ARG A 403 -34.51 5.24 12.96
N PRO A 404 -35.80 5.04 12.65
CA PRO A 404 -36.91 5.59 13.44
C PRO A 404 -37.07 5.02 14.86
N ARG A 405 -36.23 4.06 15.25
CA ARG A 405 -36.17 3.52 16.62
C ARG A 405 -35.05 4.12 17.47
N ALA A 406 -34.18 4.93 16.87
CA ALA A 406 -33.16 5.65 17.61
C ALA A 406 -33.74 6.98 18.11
N ASP A 407 -33.35 7.38 19.31
CA ASP A 407 -33.73 8.68 19.88
C ASP A 407 -32.80 9.81 19.40
N LEU A 408 -31.56 9.46 19.04
CA LEU A 408 -30.52 10.39 18.61
C LEU A 408 -29.63 9.75 17.55
N ALA A 409 -28.97 10.59 16.76
CA ALA A 409 -27.94 10.17 15.81
C ALA A 409 -26.69 11.03 15.95
N VAL A 410 -25.54 10.43 15.67
CA VAL A 410 -24.23 11.08 15.72
C VAL A 410 -23.52 10.81 14.40
N MET A 411 -22.95 11.87 13.82
CA MET A 411 -22.11 11.82 12.64
C MET A 411 -20.77 12.45 12.99
N ASN A 412 -19.66 11.73 12.82
CA ASN A 412 -18.34 12.28 13.10
C ASN A 412 -17.96 13.34 12.05
N GLY A 413 -17.49 14.52 12.48
CA GLY A 413 -17.15 15.61 11.56
C GLY A 413 -16.06 15.22 10.55
N GLY A 414 -15.10 14.39 10.96
CA GLY A 414 -14.03 13.89 10.10
C GLY A 414 -14.50 13.05 8.90
N GLY A 415 -15.72 12.51 8.93
CA GLY A 415 -16.33 11.77 7.83
C GLY A 415 -16.84 12.66 6.70
N ILE A 416 -16.97 13.98 6.92
CA ILE A 416 -17.44 14.95 5.92
C ILE A 416 -16.23 15.63 5.29
N ARG A 417 -15.97 15.32 4.02
CA ARG A 417 -14.70 15.62 3.35
C ARG A 417 -14.74 16.82 2.41
N ALA A 418 -15.92 17.24 2.00
CA ALA A 418 -16.11 18.37 1.10
C ALA A 418 -17.43 19.10 1.41
N PRO A 419 -17.54 20.40 1.04
CA PRO A 419 -18.83 21.09 1.02
C PRO A 419 -19.75 20.47 -0.05
N LEU A 420 -21.06 20.65 0.14
CA LEU A 420 -22.07 20.24 -0.85
C LEU A 420 -22.61 21.47 -1.59
N PRO A 421 -22.23 21.71 -2.85
CA PRO A 421 -22.68 22.88 -3.61
C PRO A 421 -24.14 22.76 -4.05
N GLU A 422 -24.75 23.92 -4.33
CA GLU A 422 -26.08 24.02 -4.94
C GLU A 422 -26.16 23.31 -6.30
N GLY A 423 -27.36 22.81 -6.61
CA GLY A 423 -27.72 22.29 -7.93
C GLY A 423 -28.01 20.79 -7.95
N PRO A 424 -28.01 20.15 -9.13
CA PRO A 424 -28.37 18.75 -9.25
C PRO A 424 -27.36 17.86 -8.52
N LEU A 425 -27.87 16.95 -7.69
CA LEU A 425 -27.06 15.99 -6.97
C LEU A 425 -26.79 14.78 -7.87
N THR A 426 -25.50 14.48 -8.06
CA THR A 426 -25.04 13.23 -8.67
C THR A 426 -24.38 12.36 -7.61
N TYR A 427 -24.19 11.08 -7.93
CA TYR A 427 -23.46 10.17 -7.04
C TYR A 427 -22.04 10.68 -6.78
N GLY A 428 -21.35 11.17 -7.80
CA GLY A 428 -19.99 11.71 -7.65
C GLY A 428 -19.91 12.89 -6.68
N ARG A 429 -20.87 13.83 -6.76
CA ARG A 429 -20.96 14.96 -5.83
C ARG A 429 -21.21 14.50 -4.39
N PHE A 430 -22.09 13.51 -4.21
CA PHE A 430 -22.36 12.95 -2.89
C PHE A 430 -21.15 12.18 -2.34
N PHE A 431 -20.48 11.40 -3.18
CA PHE A 431 -19.27 10.66 -2.83
C PHE A 431 -18.13 11.59 -2.39
N GLN A 432 -17.93 12.73 -3.05
CA GLN A 432 -16.91 13.72 -2.62
C GLN A 432 -17.16 14.25 -1.20
N VAL A 433 -18.43 14.40 -0.82
CA VAL A 433 -18.81 14.82 0.54
C VAL A 433 -18.58 13.71 1.55
N PHE A 434 -18.97 12.48 1.20
CA PHE A 434 -18.94 11.31 2.08
C PHE A 434 -18.33 10.08 1.35
N PRO A 435 -17.00 10.00 1.25
CA PRO A 435 -16.31 9.00 0.41
C PRO A 435 -16.07 7.65 1.11
N PHE A 436 -16.65 7.46 2.30
CA PHE A 436 -16.49 6.24 3.08
C PHE A 436 -17.75 5.38 2.95
N ASP A 437 -17.55 4.09 2.71
CA ASP A 437 -18.64 3.10 2.69
C ASP A 437 -19.08 2.67 4.11
N ASN A 438 -19.07 3.64 5.03
CA ASN A 438 -19.50 3.51 6.42
C ASN A 438 -20.96 3.03 6.49
N ARG A 439 -21.26 2.26 7.53
CA ARG A 439 -22.61 1.74 7.80
C ARG A 439 -23.18 2.37 9.05
N PHE A 440 -24.50 2.51 9.06
CA PHE A 440 -25.20 2.91 10.28
C PHE A 440 -25.10 1.80 11.32
N ALA A 441 -24.52 2.13 12.48
CA ALA A 441 -24.61 1.34 13.70
C ALA A 441 -25.75 1.87 14.57
N THR A 442 -26.36 1.00 15.38
CA THR A 442 -27.37 1.40 16.37
C THR A 442 -26.97 0.77 17.70
N LEU A 443 -26.86 1.60 18.74
CA LEU A 443 -26.31 1.25 20.04
C LEU A 443 -27.29 1.76 21.10
N GLU A 444 -27.39 1.04 22.22
CA GLU A 444 -27.99 1.58 23.44
C GLU A 444 -26.86 2.13 24.30
N VAL A 445 -26.98 3.40 24.71
CA VAL A 445 -26.02 4.09 25.57
C VAL A 445 -26.76 4.76 26.72
N SER A 446 -26.14 4.79 27.90
CA SER A 446 -26.65 5.57 29.01
C SER A 446 -26.43 7.07 28.79
N GLY A 447 -27.21 7.91 29.49
CA GLY A 447 -27.01 9.36 29.44
C GLY A 447 -25.61 9.80 29.87
N ALA A 448 -24.98 9.08 30.81
CA ALA A 448 -23.62 9.36 31.26
C ALA A 448 -22.56 9.02 30.20
N GLU A 449 -22.75 7.95 29.43
CA GLU A 449 -21.87 7.61 28.31
C GLU A 449 -22.01 8.63 27.17
N LEU A 450 -23.24 9.09 26.89
CA LEU A 450 -23.48 10.16 25.92
C LEU A 450 -22.80 11.47 26.35
N GLU A 451 -22.94 11.87 27.61
CA GLU A 451 -22.25 13.05 28.16
C GLU A 451 -20.73 12.91 28.03
N ALA A 452 -20.18 11.74 28.37
CA ALA A 452 -18.75 11.48 28.24
C ALA A 452 -18.27 11.54 26.78
N LEU A 453 -19.05 11.00 25.83
CA LEU A 453 -18.78 11.07 24.40
C LEU A 453 -18.72 12.54 23.93
N VAL A 454 -19.74 13.33 24.28
CA VAL A 454 -19.82 14.76 23.93
C VAL A 454 -18.64 15.54 24.53
N LEU A 455 -18.33 15.32 25.80
CA LEU A 455 -17.20 15.98 26.45
C LEU A 455 -15.85 15.57 25.85
N HIS A 456 -15.73 14.33 25.40
CA HIS A 456 -14.53 13.87 24.69
C HIS A 456 -14.41 14.54 23.31
N ASP A 457 -15.48 14.57 22.54
CA ASP A 457 -15.54 15.21 21.22
C ASP A 457 -15.09 16.68 21.29
N LEU A 458 -15.69 17.44 22.22
CA LEU A 458 -15.38 18.86 22.44
C LEU A 458 -13.93 19.12 22.92
N ARG A 459 -13.23 18.11 23.47
CA ARG A 459 -11.85 18.25 23.97
C ARG A 459 -10.80 17.75 22.99
N SER A 460 -11.14 16.78 22.14
CA SER A 460 -10.17 16.08 21.29
C SER A 460 -9.66 16.92 20.12
N GLY A 461 -10.47 17.87 19.62
CA GLY A 461 -10.11 18.74 18.49
C GLY A 461 -10.00 18.01 17.13
N HIS A 462 -10.40 16.74 17.06
CA HIS A 462 -10.30 15.89 15.86
C HIS A 462 -11.61 15.78 15.09
N GLY A 463 -12.20 16.92 14.69
CA GLY A 463 -13.44 16.94 13.93
C GLY A 463 -14.67 16.87 14.84
N ILE A 464 -15.28 18.02 15.17
CA ILE A 464 -16.49 18.09 15.99
C ILE A 464 -17.62 17.25 15.37
N ALA A 465 -18.21 16.37 16.16
CA ALA A 465 -19.34 15.56 15.74
C ALA A 465 -20.61 16.41 15.57
N SER A 466 -21.48 15.99 14.65
CA SER A 466 -22.81 16.58 14.45
C SER A 466 -23.87 15.66 15.01
N PHE A 467 -24.83 16.25 15.72
CA PHE A 467 -25.85 15.50 16.46
C PHE A 467 -27.26 15.79 15.93
N ALA A 468 -28.14 14.79 16.03
CA ALA A 468 -29.58 14.94 15.82
C ALA A 468 -30.35 14.37 17.02
N GLY A 469 -31.46 15.00 17.39
CA GLY A 469 -32.32 14.58 18.50
C GLY A 469 -31.85 15.01 19.90
N VAL A 470 -30.77 15.80 20.00
CA VAL A 470 -30.23 16.33 21.27
C VAL A 470 -29.84 17.81 21.11
N SER A 471 -29.88 18.56 22.20
CA SER A 471 -29.28 19.89 22.29
C SER A 471 -28.09 19.81 23.24
N VAL A 472 -26.91 20.11 22.72
CA VAL A 472 -25.62 20.00 23.41
C VAL A 472 -25.17 21.36 23.96
#